data_AF-A0A2P6PDZ8-F1
#
_entry.id   AF-A0A2P6PDZ8-F1
#
_cell.length_a   1.000
_cell.length_b   1.000
_cell.length_c   1.000
_cell.angle_alpha   90.00
_cell.angle_beta   90.00
_cell.angle_gamma   90.00
#
_symmetry.space_group_name_H-M   'P 1'
#
loop_
_entity.id
_entity.type
_entity.pdbx_description
1 polymer ?
#
loop_
_entity_poly.entity_id
_entity_poly.type
_entity_poly.pdbx_seq_one_letter_code
_entity_poly.pdbx_strand_id
1 'polypeptide(L)'
;MLAWFLESRSYCKKIVFQFTEAECLKIDVKEKKVYCQSNLENGEKEILVDYDYLVIFVGANVNTFNTPGVMENCHFLKEVEDAQKIRRTVIECFEKASLPTINDEEKEKILHFAVV
;
A
#
# COMPACT_ATOMS: atom_id res chain seq x y z
N MET A 1 -0.69 2.26 2.00
CA MET A 1 -1.95 2.81 2.47
C MET A 1 -2.34 3.82 1.41
N LEU A 2 -3.13 3.40 0.41
CA LEU A 2 -3.62 4.28 -0.65
C LEU A 2 -5.10 4.02 -0.94
N ALA A 3 -5.77 5.11 -1.26
CA ALA A 3 -7.18 5.34 -1.41
C ALA A 3 -7.97 4.19 -2.06
N TRP A 4 -9.08 3.80 -1.41
CA TRP A 4 -10.14 3.09 -2.09
C TRP A 4 -10.76 4.01 -3.15
N PHE A 5 -10.60 3.56 -4.40
CA PHE A 5 -11.03 4.19 -5.63
C PHE A 5 -12.48 4.69 -5.56
N LEU A 6 -12.64 5.99 -5.84
CA LEU A 6 -13.89 6.68 -6.05
C LEU A 6 -14.61 6.15 -7.29
N GLU A 7 -15.59 5.26 -7.10
CA GLU A 7 -16.65 5.02 -8.08
C GLU A 7 -18.04 4.88 -7.43
N SER A 8 -18.27 5.60 -6.33
CA SER A 8 -19.58 5.69 -5.67
C SER A 8 -20.18 7.10 -5.67
N ARG A 9 -19.76 7.95 -6.62
CA ARG A 9 -20.26 9.33 -6.75
C ARG A 9 -21.73 9.44 -7.18
N SER A 10 -22.40 8.34 -7.51
CA SER A 10 -23.77 8.36 -8.06
C SER A 10 -24.89 8.03 -7.06
N TYR A 11 -24.60 7.42 -5.90
CA TYR A 11 -25.66 6.79 -5.07
C TYR A 11 -26.11 7.55 -3.80
N CYS A 12 -25.42 8.60 -3.36
CA CYS A 12 -25.76 9.29 -2.09
C CYS A 12 -26.08 10.78 -2.29
N LYS A 13 -27.29 11.11 -2.79
CA LYS A 13 -27.74 12.50 -2.96
C LYS A 13 -28.22 13.21 -1.67
N LYS A 14 -28.13 12.58 -0.48
CA LYS A 14 -28.61 13.17 0.79
C LYS A 14 -27.75 12.84 2.04
N ILE A 15 -26.44 12.62 1.86
CA ILE A 15 -25.54 12.44 3.00
C ILE A 15 -24.45 13.50 2.90
N VAL A 16 -24.36 14.37 3.91
CA VAL A 16 -23.21 15.26 4.08
C VAL A 16 -22.09 14.39 4.63
N PHE A 17 -21.07 14.13 3.82
CA PHE A 17 -19.86 13.42 4.22
C PHE A 17 -18.64 14.29 3.92
N GLN A 18 -17.66 14.27 4.82
CA GLN A 18 -16.36 14.90 4.62
C GLN A 18 -15.32 13.79 4.46
N PHE A 19 -14.50 13.91 3.42
CA PHE A 19 -13.40 12.99 3.15
C PHE A 19 -12.09 13.76 3.17
N THR A 20 -11.11 13.22 3.87
CA THR A 20 -9.77 13.80 3.99
C THR A 20 -8.74 12.69 3.76
N GLU A 21 -7.82 12.94 2.84
CA GLU A 21 -6.68 12.05 2.59
C GLU A 21 -5.53 12.41 3.55
N ALA A 22 -5.35 11.60 4.59
CA ALA A 22 -4.30 11.76 5.59
C ALA A 22 -4.03 10.44 6.32
N GLU A 23 -2.82 10.29 6.83
CA GLU A 23 -2.41 9.18 7.70
C GLU A 23 -2.67 9.54 9.16
N CYS A 24 -3.36 8.68 9.91
CA CYS A 24 -3.55 8.86 11.35
C CYS A 24 -2.29 8.45 12.12
N LEU A 25 -1.66 9.40 12.79
CA LEU A 25 -0.43 9.16 13.57
C LEU A 25 -0.72 8.86 15.04
N LYS A 26 -1.77 9.46 15.61
CA LYS A 26 -2.09 9.32 17.03
C LYS A 26 -3.58 9.51 17.29
N ILE A 27 -4.12 8.70 18.20
CA ILE A 27 -5.48 8.84 18.73
C ILE A 27 -5.37 9.22 20.21
N ASP A 28 -5.96 10.35 20.59
CA ASP A 28 -6.17 10.73 21.99
C ASP A 28 -7.61 10.41 22.40
N VAL A 29 -7.76 9.44 23.29
CA VAL A 29 -9.07 8.97 23.77
C VAL A 29 -9.63 9.88 24.86
N LYS A 30 -8.78 10.57 25.61
CA LYS A 30 -9.21 11.44 26.71
C LYS A 30 -9.79 12.74 26.17
N GLU A 31 -9.07 13.37 25.25
CA GLU A 31 -9.48 14.61 24.60
C GLU A 31 -10.41 14.37 23.40
N LYS A 32 -10.64 13.10 23.05
CA LYS A 32 -11.41 12.65 21.88
C LYS A 32 -10.96 13.31 20.57
N LYS A 33 -9.66 13.23 20.29
CA LYS A 33 -9.01 13.83 19.12
C LYS A 33 -8.19 12.82 18.33
N VAL A 34 -8.16 12.97 17.01
CA VAL A 34 -7.29 12.23 16.11
C VAL A 34 -6.30 13.19 15.45
N TYR A 35 -5.03 12.84 15.50
CA TYR A 35 -3.93 13.56 14.87
C TYR A 35 -3.56 12.86 13.57
N CYS A 36 -3.75 13.56 12.47
CA CYS A 36 -3.47 13.06 11.14
C CYS A 36 -2.42 13.93 10.43
N GLN A 37 -1.69 13.32 9.49
CA GLN A 37 -0.74 14.00 8.64
C GLN A 37 -1.13 13.81 7.17
N SER A 38 -1.25 14.91 6.42
CA SER A 38 -1.50 14.86 4.99
C SER A 38 -0.19 14.95 4.21
N ASN A 39 -0.07 14.13 3.18
CA ASN A 39 1.06 14.15 2.23
C ASN A 39 0.77 15.01 1.00
N LEU A 40 -0.31 15.79 0.99
CA LEU A 40 -0.66 16.68 -0.13
C LEU A 40 0.22 17.93 -0.12
N GLU A 41 0.84 18.25 -1.26
CA GLU A 41 1.79 19.37 -1.40
C GLU A 41 1.19 20.75 -1.08
N ASN A 42 -0.12 20.92 -1.32
CA ASN A 42 -0.84 22.19 -1.18
C ASN A 42 -1.82 22.21 0.01
N GLY A 43 -1.70 21.28 0.97
CA GLY A 43 -2.61 21.14 2.11
C GLY A 43 -1.99 21.49 3.46
N GLU A 44 -2.83 21.63 4.49
CA GLU A 44 -2.36 21.62 5.88
C GLU A 44 -1.69 20.27 6.17
N LYS A 45 -0.42 20.32 6.60
CA LYS A 45 0.35 19.11 6.88
C LYS A 45 -0.18 18.36 8.09
N GLU A 46 -0.67 19.08 9.09
CA GLU A 46 -1.18 18.52 10.33
C GLU A 46 -2.67 18.79 10.42
N ILE A 47 -3.44 17.73 10.64
CA ILE A 47 -4.90 17.79 10.69
C ILE A 47 -5.34 17.22 12.03
N LEU A 48 -6.08 18.03 12.78
CA LEU A 48 -6.68 17.64 14.05
C LEU A 48 -8.18 17.48 13.88
N VAL A 49 -8.71 16.31 14.26
CA VAL A 49 -10.13 16.00 14.13
C VAL A 49 -10.71 15.59 15.48
N ASP A 50 -11.68 16.36 15.97
CA ASP A 50 -12.49 16.02 17.13
C ASP A 50 -13.53 14.94 16.76
N TYR A 51 -13.86 14.04 17.70
CA TYR A 51 -14.88 13.03 17.49
C TYR A 51 -15.75 12.79 18.73
N ASP A 52 -17.03 12.44 18.51
CA ASP A 52 -17.88 11.90 19.57
C ASP A 52 -17.74 10.38 19.69
N TYR A 53 -17.70 9.73 18.52
CA TYR A 53 -17.50 8.29 18.34
C TYR A 53 -16.44 8.06 17.26
N LEU A 54 -15.48 7.18 17.55
CA LEU A 54 -14.42 6.81 16.62
C LEU A 54 -14.59 5.36 16.17
N VAL A 55 -14.71 5.15 14.86
CA VAL A 55 -14.72 3.81 14.24
C VAL A 55 -13.38 3.59 13.53
N ILE A 56 -12.66 2.54 13.92
CA ILE A 56 -11.32 2.25 13.39
C ILE A 56 -11.42 1.09 12.41
N PHE A 57 -11.03 1.34 11.15
CA PHE A 57 -11.02 0.34 10.08
C PHE A 57 -9.74 0.44 9.23
N VAL A 58 -8.58 0.42 9.88
CA VAL A 58 -7.26 0.60 9.24
C VAL A 58 -6.64 -0.69 8.68
N GLY A 59 -7.23 -1.84 8.98
CA GLY A 59 -6.69 -3.14 8.58
C GLY A 59 -5.40 -3.51 9.32
N ALA A 60 -4.49 -4.18 8.63
CA ALA A 60 -3.21 -4.66 9.17
C ALA A 60 -2.10 -4.60 8.12
N ASN A 61 -0.87 -4.41 8.60
CA ASN A 61 0.35 -4.44 7.78
C ASN A 61 0.77 -5.87 7.46
N VAL A 62 1.67 -6.00 6.47
CA VAL A 62 2.29 -7.29 6.16
C VAL A 62 3.17 -7.73 7.34
N ASN A 63 3.07 -9.01 7.69
CA ASN A 63 3.87 -9.62 8.75
C ASN A 63 4.94 -10.52 8.13
N THR A 64 6.20 -10.20 8.34
CA THR A 64 7.35 -11.01 7.87
C THR A 64 7.77 -12.08 8.86
N PHE A 65 7.14 -12.14 10.03
CA PHE A 65 7.52 -13.03 11.13
C PHE A 65 9.00 -12.90 11.55
N ASN A 66 9.60 -11.73 11.30
CA ASN A 66 11.02 -11.46 11.48
C ASN A 66 11.95 -12.40 10.69
N THR A 67 11.46 -12.94 9.57
CA THR A 67 12.28 -13.76 8.67
C THR A 67 13.31 -12.87 7.97
N PRO A 68 14.62 -13.09 8.17
CA PRO A 68 15.65 -12.26 7.57
C PRO A 68 15.59 -12.26 6.04
N GLY A 69 15.75 -11.10 5.41
CA GLY A 69 15.79 -10.97 3.95
C GLY A 69 14.43 -10.83 3.26
N VAL A 70 13.31 -11.04 3.97
CA VAL A 70 11.97 -10.95 3.35
C VAL A 70 11.62 -9.51 2.95
N MET A 71 11.98 -8.53 3.78
CA MET A 71 11.69 -7.11 3.47
C MET A 71 12.50 -6.60 2.28
N GLU A 72 13.70 -7.14 2.09
CA GLU A 72 14.67 -6.69 1.09
C GLU A 72 14.53 -7.43 -0.25
N ASN A 73 14.19 -8.72 -0.23
CA ASN A 73 14.26 -9.59 -1.41
C ASN A 73 12.90 -10.08 -1.92
N CYS A 74 11.82 -9.95 -1.14
CA CYS A 74 10.51 -10.44 -1.55
C CYS A 74 9.60 -9.32 -2.05
N HIS A 75 8.70 -9.68 -2.96
CA HIS A 75 7.56 -8.84 -3.28
C HIS A 75 6.39 -9.19 -2.35
N PHE A 76 5.78 -8.18 -1.75
CA PHE A 76 4.49 -8.33 -1.10
C PHE A 76 3.36 -8.21 -2.13
N LEU A 77 2.14 -8.56 -1.76
CA LEU A 77 0.94 -8.37 -2.56
C LEU A 77 -0.19 -7.86 -1.65
N LYS A 78 -0.03 -6.63 -1.14
CA LYS A 78 -0.99 -6.00 -0.23
C LYS A 78 -1.76 -4.88 -0.91
N GLU A 79 -1.08 -4.09 -1.74
CA GLU A 79 -1.62 -2.91 -2.39
C GLU A 79 -1.54 -3.02 -3.92
N VAL A 80 -2.17 -2.09 -4.63
CA VAL A 80 -2.19 -2.12 -6.11
C VAL A 80 -0.78 -1.93 -6.66
N GLU A 81 0.00 -1.07 -6.02
CA GLU A 81 1.40 -0.78 -6.34
C GLU A 81 2.26 -2.05 -6.25
N ASP A 82 1.94 -2.94 -5.32
CA ASP A 82 2.64 -4.22 -5.15
C ASP A 82 2.39 -5.15 -6.34
N ALA A 83 1.13 -5.30 -6.76
CA ALA A 83 0.78 -6.08 -7.95
C ALA A 83 1.46 -5.54 -9.21
N GLN A 84 1.54 -4.22 -9.33
CA GLN A 84 2.25 -3.57 -10.44
C GLN A 84 3.76 -3.84 -10.39
N LYS A 85 4.38 -3.83 -9.20
CA LYS A 85 5.80 -4.18 -9.02
C LYS A 85 6.07 -5.62 -9.44
N ILE A 86 5.27 -6.58 -8.97
CA ILE A 86 5.39 -7.99 -9.35
C ILE A 86 5.31 -8.15 -10.86
N ARG A 87 4.31 -7.53 -11.50
CA ARG A 87 4.16 -7.58 -12.95
C ARG A 87 5.41 -7.06 -13.67
N ARG A 88 5.98 -5.92 -13.25
CA ARG A 88 7.20 -5.37 -13.85
C ARG A 88 8.39 -6.33 -13.68
N THR A 89 8.63 -6.82 -12.46
CA THR A 89 9.72 -7.76 -12.19
C THR A 89 9.60 -9.03 -13.04
N VAL A 90 8.41 -9.61 -13.16
CA VAL A 90 8.19 -10.80 -13.98
C VAL A 90 8.54 -10.52 -15.44
N ILE A 91 8.08 -9.39 -16.01
CA ILE A 91 8.42 -8.99 -17.38
C ILE A 91 9.93 -8.83 -17.54
N GLU A 92 10.60 -8.14 -16.61
CA GLU A 92 12.05 -7.95 -16.63
C GLU A 92 12.82 -9.28 -16.56
N CYS A 93 12.32 -10.28 -15.82
CA CYS A 93 12.91 -11.61 -15.81
C CYS A 93 12.85 -12.26 -17.20
N PHE A 94 11.70 -12.19 -17.88
CA PHE A 94 11.58 -12.71 -19.25
C PHE A 94 12.48 -11.97 -20.25
N GLU A 95 12.55 -10.65 -20.15
CA GLU A 95 13.43 -9.84 -21.00
C GLU A 95 14.90 -10.22 -20.79
N LYS A 96 15.36 -10.34 -19.53
CA LYS A 96 16.72 -10.77 -19.18
C LYS A 96 17.03 -12.18 -19.69
N ALA A 97 16.11 -13.13 -19.48
CA ALA A 97 16.30 -14.51 -19.91
C ALA A 97 16.34 -14.66 -21.45
N SER A 98 15.76 -13.71 -22.19
CA SER A 98 15.79 -13.70 -23.66
C SER A 98 17.12 -13.22 -24.25
N LEU A 99 18.02 -12.66 -23.43
CA LEU A 99 19.30 -12.15 -23.92
C LEU A 99 20.21 -13.30 -24.39
N PRO A 100 20.89 -13.14 -25.54
CA PRO A 100 21.76 -14.19 -26.10
C PRO A 100 23.01 -14.45 -25.25
N THR A 101 23.33 -13.56 -24.31
CA THR A 101 24.48 -13.68 -23.41
C THR A 101 24.23 -14.58 -22.19
N ILE A 102 22.98 -14.96 -21.95
CA ILE A 102 22.58 -15.74 -20.77
C ILE A 102 22.58 -17.23 -21.11
N ASN A 103 23.29 -18.02 -20.30
CA ASN A 103 23.34 -19.48 -20.45
C ASN A 103 22.08 -20.15 -19.86
N ASP A 104 21.87 -21.42 -20.16
CA ASP A 104 20.62 -22.10 -19.78
C ASP A 104 20.48 -22.29 -18.25
N GLU A 105 21.57 -22.43 -17.52
CA GLU A 105 21.55 -22.50 -16.04
C GLU A 105 21.10 -21.17 -15.41
N GLU A 106 21.57 -20.05 -15.96
CA GLU A 106 21.15 -18.72 -15.53
C GLU A 106 19.69 -18.43 -15.91
N LYS A 107 19.23 -18.87 -17.09
CA LYS A 107 17.82 -18.75 -17.48
C LYS A 107 16.90 -19.49 -16.51
N GLU A 108 17.27 -20.70 -16.09
CA GLU A 108 16.51 -21.47 -15.12
C GLU A 108 16.38 -20.72 -13.79
N LYS A 109 17.47 -20.08 -13.33
CA LYS A 109 17.45 -19.25 -12.11
C LYS A 109 16.58 -18.00 -12.25
N ILE A 110 16.67 -17.28 -13.37
CA ILE A 110 15.91 -16.03 -13.62
C ILE A 110 14.40 -16.31 -13.72
N LEU A 111 14.03 -17.45 -14.30
CA LEU A 111 12.63 -17.85 -14.52
C LEU A 111 12.07 -18.69 -13.37
N HIS A 112 12.78 -18.80 -12.25
CA HIS A 112 12.30 -19.46 -11.06
C HIS A 112 11.53 -18.47 -10.19
N PHE A 113 10.25 -18.77 -9.94
CA PHE A 113 9.38 -17.98 -9.09
C PHE A 113 8.89 -18.83 -7.91
N ALA A 114 9.05 -18.30 -6.69
CA ALA A 114 8.53 -18.90 -5.47
C ALA A 114 7.44 -18.00 -4.88
N VAL A 115 6.31 -18.60 -4.50
CA VAL A 115 5.20 -17.94 -3.80
C VAL A 115 5.08 -18.57 -2.42
N VAL A 116 5.12 -17.74 -1.39
CA VAL A 116 5.13 -18.13 0.03
C VAL A 116 3.85 -17.67 0.70
#